data_AF-A0A351NF75-F1
#
_entry.id   AF-A0A351NF75-F1
#
_cell.length_a   1.000
_cell.length_b   1.000
_cell.length_c   1.000
_cell.angle_alpha   90.00
_cell.angle_beta   90.00
_cell.angle_gamma   90.00
#
_symmetry.space_group_name_H-M   'P 1'
#
loop_
_entity.id
_entity.type
_entity.pdbx_description
1 polymer ?
#
loop_
_entity_poly.entity_id
_entity_poly.type
_entity_poly.pdbx_seq_one_letter_code
_entity_poly.pdbx_strand_id
1 'polypeptide(L)'
;MGEFVKKTAFGYKPTSGGRSDPECTHVILTEDEYNRLLQQISGAEQEARNAKYDADKEIHRVQIDAQRRIESTEYEAAKDIEHLEKALAAEQKESALQRGLNANLLRITRERANADRKLKPKKEHTGYVVVSSMEKEHRYKDGNRRWCTVMLWETVLETPYTVDFEVEEVRRLIQELFQGDEEGNWLIVKIGITGNYPKGYADMICDKDWREVYRNYNVMLERRLKANYRTGFWEIIFLHTKPLAAVPSDMRAGRN
;
A
#
# COMPACT_ATOMS: atom_id res chain seq x y z
N MET A 1 -19.33 78.75 15.37
CA MET A 1 -18.65 77.98 14.31
C MET A 1 -17.33 78.71 14.08
N GLY A 2 -16.18 78.03 14.08
CA GLY A 2 -14.87 78.68 14.02
C GLY A 2 -14.74 79.73 12.91
N GLU A 3 -14.10 80.85 13.20
CA GLU A 3 -13.89 81.92 12.23
C GLU A 3 -12.72 81.56 11.31
N PHE A 4 -13.00 81.49 10.01
CA PHE A 4 -12.00 81.28 8.98
C PHE A 4 -11.37 82.62 8.62
N VAL A 5 -10.04 82.72 8.75
CA VAL A 5 -9.33 84.00 8.63
C VAL A 5 -8.07 83.87 7.78
N LYS A 6 -7.63 85.00 7.23
CA LYS A 6 -6.34 85.13 6.57
C LYS A 6 -5.36 85.99 7.37
N LYS A 7 -4.08 85.57 7.39
CA LYS A 7 -3.02 86.30 8.06
C LYS A 7 -2.57 87.49 7.21
N THR A 8 -2.62 88.68 7.77
CA THR A 8 -2.18 89.93 7.13
C THR A 8 -1.12 90.62 7.98
N ALA A 9 -0.45 91.63 7.42
CA ALA A 9 0.56 92.41 8.14
C ALA A 9 0.03 93.11 9.41
N PHE A 10 -1.29 93.27 9.53
CA PHE A 10 -1.97 93.93 10.66
C PHE A 10 -2.83 92.95 11.49
N GLY A 11 -2.58 91.64 11.39
CA GLY A 11 -3.29 90.61 12.15
C GLY A 11 -4.22 89.74 11.29
N TYR A 12 -5.23 89.14 11.91
CA TYR A 12 -6.15 88.20 11.27
C TYR A 12 -7.42 88.90 10.78
N LYS A 13 -7.88 88.57 9.57
CA LYS A 13 -9.14 89.09 9.00
C LYS A 13 -10.05 87.96 8.50
N PRO A 14 -11.37 88.03 8.71
CA PRO A 14 -12.31 86.98 8.28
C PRO A 14 -12.35 86.85 6.76
N THR A 15 -12.40 85.61 6.29
CA THR A 15 -12.59 85.24 4.88
C THR A 15 -14.03 84.82 4.64
N SER A 16 -14.64 85.36 3.57
CA SER A 16 -16.06 85.15 3.26
C SER A 16 -16.39 83.74 2.75
N GLY A 17 -15.41 82.99 2.23
CA GLY A 17 -15.63 81.65 1.67
C GLY A 17 -15.51 80.48 2.65
N GLY A 18 -15.29 80.74 3.95
CA GLY A 18 -15.12 79.68 4.95
C GLY A 18 -13.88 78.80 4.70
N ARG A 19 -13.97 77.50 5.03
CA ARG A 19 -12.84 76.54 4.93
C ARG A 19 -12.33 76.30 3.51
N SER A 20 -13.18 76.52 2.51
CA SER A 20 -12.87 76.26 1.09
C SER A 20 -12.35 77.49 0.35
N ASP A 21 -12.20 78.63 1.05
CA ASP A 21 -11.63 79.86 0.50
C ASP A 21 -10.10 79.68 0.29
N PRO A 22 -9.57 79.89 -0.93
CA PRO A 22 -8.13 79.76 -1.21
C PRO A 22 -7.26 80.70 -0.36
N GLU A 23 -7.81 81.81 0.12
CA GLU A 23 -7.12 82.79 0.96
C GLU A 23 -7.22 82.47 2.46
N CYS A 24 -8.06 81.51 2.87
CA CYS A 24 -8.18 81.09 4.27
C CYS A 24 -6.90 80.35 4.70
N THR A 25 -6.18 80.91 5.66
CA THR A 25 -4.91 80.33 6.15
C THR A 25 -4.99 79.81 7.57
N HIS A 26 -5.94 80.29 8.38
CA HIS A 26 -6.07 79.93 9.79
C HIS A 26 -7.56 79.82 10.19
N VAL A 27 -7.82 79.09 11.28
CA VAL A 27 -9.14 79.01 11.93
C VAL A 27 -8.99 79.51 13.36
N ILE A 28 -9.79 80.49 13.77
CA ILE A 28 -9.85 80.98 15.14
C ILE A 28 -11.09 80.39 15.80
N LEU A 29 -10.89 79.70 16.91
CA LEU A 29 -11.97 79.13 17.71
C LEU A 29 -12.20 80.00 18.94
N THR A 30 -13.47 80.07 19.36
CA THR A 30 -13.78 80.53 20.72
C THR A 30 -13.29 79.51 21.74
N GLU A 31 -13.10 79.94 22.99
CA GLU A 31 -12.62 79.05 24.07
C GLU A 31 -13.57 77.84 24.27
N ASP A 32 -14.87 78.05 24.20
CA ASP A 32 -15.88 76.97 24.30
C ASP A 32 -15.78 75.97 23.14
N GLU A 33 -15.56 76.45 21.90
CA GLU A 33 -15.41 75.58 20.74
C GLU A 33 -14.11 74.78 20.77
N TYR A 34 -13.02 75.40 21.23
CA TYR A 34 -11.75 74.73 21.45
C TYR A 34 -11.88 73.65 22.53
N ASN A 35 -12.51 73.96 23.66
CA ASN A 35 -12.77 73.02 24.75
C ASN A 35 -13.65 71.84 24.29
N ARG A 36 -14.69 72.11 23.48
CA ARG A 36 -15.54 71.06 22.91
C ARG A 36 -14.76 70.15 21.95
N LEU A 37 -13.86 70.72 21.15
CA LEU A 37 -13.00 69.95 20.24
C LEU A 37 -12.00 69.07 21.02
N LEU A 38 -11.41 69.59 22.11
CA LEU A 38 -10.56 68.81 23.01
C LEU A 38 -11.33 67.64 23.66
N GLN A 39 -12.57 67.88 24.11
CA GLN A 39 -13.43 66.81 24.64
C GLN A 39 -13.75 65.74 23.59
N GLN A 40 -14.04 66.13 22.34
CA GLN A 40 -14.28 65.18 21.25
C GLN A 40 -13.04 64.35 20.92
N ILE A 41 -11.86 64.97 20.85
CA ILE A 41 -10.59 64.27 20.63
C ILE A 41 -10.33 63.29 21.78
N SER A 42 -10.47 63.74 23.03
CA SER A 42 -10.29 62.87 24.19
C SER A 42 -11.29 61.70 24.22
N GLY A 43 -12.54 61.94 23.84
CA GLY A 43 -13.55 60.90 23.72
C GLY A 43 -13.19 59.87 22.63
N ALA A 44 -12.82 60.34 21.43
CA ALA A 44 -12.42 59.48 20.33
C ALA A 44 -11.14 58.68 20.63
N GLU A 45 -10.15 59.28 21.30
CA GLU A 45 -8.95 58.57 21.74
C GLU A 45 -9.29 57.49 22.78
N GLN A 46 -10.19 57.78 23.72
CA GLN A 46 -10.61 56.80 24.72
C GLN A 46 -11.41 55.65 24.09
N GLU A 47 -12.31 55.95 23.16
CA GLU A 47 -13.05 54.93 22.39
C GLU A 47 -12.10 54.04 21.59
N ALA A 48 -11.11 54.62 20.90
CA ALA A 48 -10.10 53.85 20.17
C ALA A 48 -9.28 52.95 21.10
N ARG A 49 -8.90 53.44 22.29
CA ARG A 49 -8.20 52.65 23.31
C ARG A 49 -9.05 51.50 23.82
N ASN A 50 -10.32 51.75 24.13
CA ASN A 50 -11.26 50.74 24.61
C ASN A 50 -11.51 49.67 23.54
N ALA A 51 -11.75 50.08 22.29
CA ALA A 51 -11.94 49.17 21.16
C ALA A 51 -10.71 48.28 20.93
N LYS A 52 -9.50 48.84 21.03
CA LYS A 52 -8.27 48.05 20.95
C LYS A 52 -8.15 47.05 22.10
N TYR A 53 -8.42 47.48 23.33
CA TYR A 53 -8.39 46.61 24.50
C TYR A 53 -9.38 45.44 24.39
N ASP A 54 -10.60 45.71 23.96
CA ASP A 54 -11.63 44.69 23.79
C ASP A 54 -11.26 43.71 22.66
N ALA A 55 -10.71 44.21 21.55
CA ALA A 55 -10.21 43.37 20.47
C ALA A 55 -9.06 42.46 20.93
N ASP A 56 -8.07 43.00 21.64
CA ASP A 56 -6.94 42.23 22.17
C ASP A 56 -7.42 41.16 23.16
N LYS A 57 -8.41 41.49 24.00
CA LYS A 57 -9.03 40.55 24.95
C LYS A 57 -9.77 39.41 24.25
N GLU A 58 -10.53 39.69 23.19
CA GLU A 58 -11.21 38.65 22.42
C GLU A 58 -10.23 37.78 21.62
N ILE A 59 -9.19 38.37 21.02
CA ILE A 59 -8.11 37.61 20.37
C ILE A 59 -7.48 36.65 21.38
N HIS A 60 -7.15 37.13 22.58
CA HIS A 60 -6.53 36.30 23.60
C HIS A 60 -7.45 35.15 24.07
N ARG A 61 -8.75 35.41 24.22
CA ARG A 61 -9.75 34.37 24.53
C ARG A 61 -9.80 33.30 23.44
N VAL A 62 -9.91 33.71 22.17
CA VAL A 62 -9.95 32.78 21.04
C VAL A 62 -8.66 31.96 20.96
N GLN A 63 -7.51 32.57 21.21
CA GLN A 63 -6.23 31.86 21.26
C GLN A 63 -6.19 30.79 22.36
N ILE A 64 -6.63 31.13 23.58
CA ILE A 64 -6.68 30.16 24.69
C ILE A 64 -7.64 29.01 24.37
N ASP A 65 -8.82 29.31 23.84
CA ASP A 65 -9.81 28.27 23.52
C ASP A 65 -9.35 27.39 22.36
N ALA A 66 -8.69 27.96 21.34
CA ALA A 66 -8.08 27.20 20.26
C ALA A 66 -6.96 26.27 20.81
N GLN A 67 -6.10 26.80 21.67
CA GLN A 67 -5.01 26.03 22.27
C GLN A 67 -5.55 24.86 23.11
N ARG A 68 -6.57 25.08 23.92
CA ARG A 68 -7.23 24.01 24.71
C ARG A 68 -7.83 22.92 23.82
N ARG A 69 -8.44 23.30 22.69
CA ARG A 69 -8.98 22.32 21.74
C ARG A 69 -7.88 21.50 21.08
N ILE A 70 -6.76 22.12 20.72
CA ILE A 70 -5.58 21.43 20.19
C ILE A 70 -5.08 20.43 21.23
N GLU A 71 -4.81 20.87 22.45
CA GLU A 71 -4.30 20.01 23.53
C GLU A 71 -5.24 18.84 23.84
N SER A 72 -6.55 19.09 23.89
CA SER A 72 -7.54 18.02 24.09
C SER A 72 -7.56 17.03 22.93
N THR A 73 -7.41 17.49 21.69
CA THR A 73 -7.39 16.62 20.51
C THR A 73 -6.11 15.80 20.46
N GLU A 74 -4.96 16.42 20.77
CA GLU A 74 -3.67 15.75 20.86
C GLU A 74 -3.66 14.68 21.95
N TYR A 75 -4.27 14.96 23.11
CA TYR A 75 -4.39 13.99 24.19
C TYR A 75 -5.23 12.77 23.81
N GLU A 76 -6.42 12.97 23.24
CA GLU A 76 -7.26 11.84 22.79
C GLU A 76 -6.60 11.07 21.64
N ALA A 77 -5.97 11.76 20.68
CA ALA A 77 -5.23 11.11 19.61
C ALA A 77 -4.06 10.27 20.14
N ALA A 78 -3.30 10.76 21.13
CA ALA A 78 -2.20 10.03 21.75
C ALA A 78 -2.70 8.76 22.46
N LYS A 79 -3.83 8.86 23.16
CA LYS A 79 -4.48 7.73 23.82
C LYS A 79 -5.00 6.68 22.83
N ASP A 80 -5.59 7.12 21.73
CA ASP A 80 -6.04 6.23 20.65
C ASP A 80 -4.86 5.53 19.98
N ILE A 81 -3.76 6.24 19.73
CA ILE A 81 -2.51 5.66 19.21
C ILE A 81 -1.99 4.59 20.18
N GLU A 82 -1.89 4.89 21.48
CA GLU A 82 -1.41 3.92 22.47
C GLU A 82 -2.29 2.65 22.51
N HIS A 83 -3.61 2.81 22.40
CA HIS A 83 -4.54 1.70 22.33
C HIS A 83 -4.34 0.86 21.06
N LEU A 84 -4.20 1.51 19.90
CA LEU A 84 -3.99 0.84 18.62
C LEU A 84 -2.63 0.13 18.56
N GLU A 85 -1.58 0.72 19.12
CA GLU A 85 -0.26 0.09 19.20
C GLU A 85 -0.29 -1.19 20.05
N LYS A 86 -0.99 -1.16 21.19
CA LYS A 86 -1.19 -2.36 22.03
C LYS A 86 -1.99 -3.43 21.31
N ALA A 87 -3.07 -3.06 20.64
CA ALA A 87 -3.89 -3.99 19.86
C ALA A 87 -3.10 -4.62 18.70
N LEU A 88 -2.32 -3.81 17.98
CA LEU A 88 -1.46 -4.27 16.89
C LEU A 88 -0.38 -5.23 17.39
N ALA A 89 0.27 -4.93 18.52
CA ALA A 89 1.26 -5.82 19.11
C ALA A 89 0.67 -7.16 19.54
N ALA A 90 -0.54 -7.15 20.12
CA ALA A 90 -1.26 -8.37 20.49
C ALA A 90 -1.61 -9.21 19.25
N GLU A 91 -2.16 -8.59 18.21
CA GLU A 91 -2.52 -9.26 16.95
C GLU A 91 -1.29 -9.83 16.24
N GLN A 92 -0.17 -9.10 16.21
CA GLN A 92 1.09 -9.60 15.64
C GLN A 92 1.60 -10.84 16.38
N LYS A 93 1.50 -10.87 17.71
CA LYS A 93 1.88 -12.02 18.53
C LYS A 93 0.98 -13.22 18.27
N GLU A 94 -0.34 -13.01 18.18
CA GLU A 94 -1.29 -14.07 17.88
C GLU A 94 -1.09 -14.61 16.45
N SER A 95 -0.92 -13.73 15.47
CA SER A 95 -0.63 -14.11 14.08
C SER A 95 0.66 -14.94 13.99
N ALA A 96 1.71 -14.56 14.71
CA ALA A 96 2.95 -15.34 14.76
C ALA A 96 2.74 -16.73 15.35
N LEU A 97 1.96 -16.85 16.43
CA LEU A 97 1.61 -18.13 17.03
C LEU A 97 0.80 -19.01 16.06
N GLN A 98 -0.23 -18.44 15.42
CA GLN A 98 -1.06 -19.16 14.46
C GLN A 98 -0.25 -19.63 13.24
N ARG A 99 0.65 -18.78 12.71
CA ARG A 99 1.56 -19.18 11.63
C ARG A 99 2.45 -20.36 12.04
N GLY A 100 2.98 -20.35 13.26
CA GLY A 100 3.78 -21.46 13.78
C GLY A 100 2.98 -22.76 13.91
N LEU A 101 1.75 -22.69 14.44
CA LEU A 101 0.85 -23.84 14.54
C LEU A 101 0.49 -24.39 13.15
N ASN A 102 0.15 -23.51 12.20
CA ASN A 102 -0.20 -23.89 10.84
C ASN A 102 0.99 -24.54 10.12
N ALA A 103 2.21 -24.02 10.27
CA ALA A 103 3.41 -24.65 9.71
C ALA A 103 3.62 -26.08 10.24
N ASN A 104 3.41 -26.29 11.55
CA ASN A 104 3.50 -27.62 12.14
C ASN A 104 2.40 -28.56 11.64
N LEU A 105 1.15 -28.08 11.50
CA LEU A 105 0.04 -28.86 10.95
C LEU A 105 0.32 -29.28 9.50
N LEU A 106 0.78 -28.36 8.65
CA LEU A 106 1.14 -28.65 7.26
C LEU A 106 2.25 -29.70 7.16
N ARG A 107 3.28 -29.60 8.01
CA ARG A 107 4.34 -30.60 8.11
C ARG A 107 3.78 -31.98 8.47
N ILE A 108 2.92 -32.06 9.49
CA ILE A 108 2.29 -33.31 9.92
C ILE A 108 1.41 -33.90 8.81
N THR A 109 0.62 -33.07 8.13
CA THR A 109 -0.23 -33.48 6.99
C THR A 109 0.60 -34.05 5.86
N ARG A 110 1.70 -33.37 5.48
CA ARG A 110 2.65 -33.86 4.48
C ARG A 110 3.26 -35.20 4.89
N GLU A 111 3.73 -35.33 6.13
CA GLU A 111 4.29 -36.57 6.64
C GLU A 111 3.25 -37.71 6.61
N ARG A 112 1.98 -37.45 6.96
CA ARG A 112 0.90 -38.44 6.86
C ARG A 112 0.65 -38.85 5.42
N ALA A 113 0.50 -37.90 4.51
CA ALA A 113 0.35 -38.17 3.08
C ALA A 113 1.52 -38.97 2.51
N ASN A 114 2.74 -38.71 2.96
CA ASN A 114 3.92 -39.49 2.58
C ASN A 114 3.83 -40.93 3.09
N ALA A 115 3.36 -41.13 4.33
CA ALA A 115 3.15 -42.45 4.91
C ALA A 115 2.10 -43.25 4.15
N ASP A 116 0.96 -42.63 3.85
CA ASP A 116 -0.17 -43.24 3.15
C ASP A 116 0.24 -43.71 1.74
N ARG A 117 1.10 -42.91 1.08
CA ARG A 117 1.70 -43.23 -0.23
C ARG A 117 2.98 -44.07 -0.16
N LYS A 118 3.38 -44.53 1.03
CA LYS A 118 4.58 -45.35 1.28
C LYS A 118 5.90 -44.71 0.78
N LEU A 119 5.98 -43.39 0.77
CA LEU A 119 7.17 -42.63 0.37
C LEU A 119 8.22 -42.68 1.48
N LYS A 120 9.47 -42.98 1.11
CA LYS A 120 10.59 -43.14 2.06
C LYS A 120 11.77 -42.26 1.67
N PRO A 121 12.43 -41.58 2.64
CA PRO A 121 12.06 -41.46 4.05
C PRO A 121 10.86 -40.51 4.28
N LYS A 122 9.88 -40.91 5.09
CA LYS A 122 8.60 -40.19 5.28
C LYS A 122 8.77 -38.69 5.64
N LYS A 123 9.75 -38.37 6.49
CA LYS A 123 9.97 -37.02 7.03
C LYS A 123 10.78 -36.11 6.10
N GLU A 124 11.66 -36.69 5.30
CA GLU A 124 12.56 -35.97 4.40
C GLU A 124 11.96 -35.82 3.00
N HIS A 125 11.03 -36.70 2.62
CA HIS A 125 10.36 -36.63 1.34
C HIS A 125 9.51 -35.35 1.23
N THR A 126 9.68 -34.61 0.13
CA THR A 126 9.00 -33.31 -0.12
C THR A 126 7.49 -33.44 -0.15
N GLY A 127 7.01 -34.64 -0.47
CA GLY A 127 5.60 -35.00 -0.61
C GLY A 127 5.01 -34.68 -1.99
N TYR A 128 5.77 -33.96 -2.82
CA TYR A 128 5.48 -33.84 -4.23
C TYR A 128 6.11 -35.02 -4.98
N VAL A 129 5.37 -35.62 -5.89
CA VAL A 129 5.82 -36.80 -6.65
C VAL A 129 5.64 -36.54 -8.13
N VAL A 130 6.72 -36.66 -8.91
CA VAL A 130 6.63 -36.64 -10.38
C VAL A 130 6.03 -37.97 -10.82
N VAL A 131 4.78 -37.93 -11.29
CA VAL A 131 4.02 -39.11 -11.73
C VAL A 131 4.39 -39.45 -13.17
N SER A 132 4.44 -38.45 -14.04
CA SER A 132 4.82 -38.60 -15.43
C SER A 132 5.39 -37.30 -16.00
N SER A 133 6.25 -37.44 -17.00
CA SER A 133 6.74 -36.34 -17.84
C SER A 133 6.86 -36.89 -19.25
N MET A 134 6.08 -36.36 -20.17
CA MET A 134 6.02 -36.85 -21.55
C MET A 134 6.07 -35.71 -22.55
N GLU A 135 6.62 -35.98 -23.73
CA GLU A 135 6.55 -35.06 -24.85
C GLU A 135 5.10 -34.87 -25.30
N LYS A 136 4.76 -33.63 -25.65
CA LYS A 136 3.43 -33.23 -26.06
C LYS A 136 3.50 -32.20 -27.17
N GLU A 137 2.80 -32.51 -28.26
CA GLU A 137 2.58 -31.56 -29.34
C GLU A 137 1.68 -30.42 -28.83
N HIS A 138 2.17 -29.19 -28.91
CA HIS A 138 1.43 -27.99 -28.52
C HIS A 138 1.24 -27.07 -29.72
N ARG A 139 -0.03 -26.76 -30.02
CA ARG A 139 -0.42 -25.87 -31.11
C ARG A 139 -0.63 -24.46 -30.57
N TYR A 140 -0.01 -23.48 -31.21
CA TYR A 140 -0.08 -22.08 -30.80
C TYR A 140 -0.18 -21.15 -32.02
N LYS A 141 -0.55 -19.89 -31.78
CA LYS A 141 -0.51 -18.84 -32.81
C LYS A 141 0.74 -18.00 -32.64
N ASP A 142 1.51 -17.83 -33.69
CA ASP A 142 2.66 -16.92 -33.69
C ASP A 142 2.21 -15.44 -33.71
N GLY A 143 3.16 -14.51 -33.64
CA GLY A 143 2.87 -13.06 -33.71
C GLY A 143 2.17 -12.62 -35.01
N ASN A 144 2.23 -13.44 -36.06
CA ASN A 144 1.53 -13.24 -37.33
C ASN A 144 0.19 -13.99 -37.40
N ARG A 145 -0.30 -14.52 -36.27
CA ARG A 145 -1.54 -15.31 -36.11
C ARG A 145 -1.59 -16.59 -36.92
N ARG A 146 -0.45 -17.10 -37.39
CA ARG A 146 -0.34 -18.39 -38.07
C ARG A 146 -0.30 -19.51 -37.04
N TRP A 147 -0.97 -20.60 -37.35
CA TRP A 147 -0.90 -21.80 -36.52
C TRP A 147 0.46 -22.48 -36.69
N CYS A 148 1.13 -22.67 -35.56
CA CYS A 148 2.39 -23.38 -35.45
C CYS A 148 2.26 -24.51 -34.43
N THR A 149 3.11 -25.50 -34.58
CA THR A 149 3.25 -26.61 -33.65
C THR A 149 4.65 -26.55 -33.04
N VAL A 150 4.76 -26.82 -31.74
CA VAL A 150 6.03 -27.05 -31.04
C VAL A 150 5.89 -28.29 -30.16
N MET A 151 6.99 -29.03 -29.99
CA MET A 151 7.07 -30.10 -29.00
C MET A 151 7.44 -29.51 -27.64
N LEU A 152 6.55 -29.65 -26.66
CA LEU A 152 6.76 -29.30 -25.26
C LEU A 152 6.75 -30.56 -24.40
N TRP A 153 6.97 -30.40 -23.11
CA TRP A 153 6.84 -31.47 -22.14
C TRP A 153 5.64 -31.20 -21.23
N GLU A 154 4.78 -32.20 -21.04
CA GLU A 154 3.70 -32.17 -20.04
C GLU A 154 4.12 -33.02 -18.85
N THR A 155 4.20 -32.38 -17.68
CA THR A 155 4.51 -33.05 -16.41
C THR A 155 3.29 -33.08 -15.52
N VAL A 156 3.04 -34.24 -14.92
CA VAL A 156 2.07 -34.44 -13.85
C VAL A 156 2.82 -34.58 -12.54
N LEU A 157 2.59 -33.64 -11.63
CA LEU A 157 3.15 -33.62 -10.28
C LEU A 157 2.02 -33.82 -9.27
N GLU A 158 2.03 -34.95 -8.57
CA GLU A 158 1.10 -35.20 -7.47
C GLU A 158 1.54 -34.41 -6.25
N THR A 159 0.58 -33.76 -5.58
CA THR A 159 0.80 -32.94 -4.38
C THR A 159 0.59 -33.75 -3.10
N PRO A 160 1.08 -33.30 -1.94
CA PRO A 160 0.76 -33.93 -0.66
C PRO A 160 -0.64 -33.58 -0.13
N TYR A 161 -1.46 -32.84 -0.89
CA TYR A 161 -2.77 -32.36 -0.46
C TYR A 161 -3.88 -33.25 -0.99
N THR A 162 -4.78 -33.69 -0.10
CA THR A 162 -5.88 -34.58 -0.46
C THR A 162 -6.95 -33.83 -1.26
N VAL A 163 -7.74 -34.57 -2.05
CA VAL A 163 -8.86 -34.01 -2.82
C VAL A 163 -9.97 -33.37 -1.97
N ASP A 164 -9.93 -33.57 -0.64
CA ASP A 164 -10.86 -32.98 0.32
C ASP A 164 -10.62 -31.49 0.55
N PHE A 165 -9.41 -30.99 0.25
CA PHE A 165 -9.11 -29.56 0.33
C PHE A 165 -9.79 -28.79 -0.81
N GLU A 166 -10.23 -27.56 -0.51
CA GLU A 166 -10.77 -26.66 -1.52
C GLU A 166 -9.69 -26.24 -2.53
N VAL A 167 -10.09 -26.02 -3.78
CA VAL A 167 -9.16 -25.72 -4.89
C VAL A 167 -8.35 -24.45 -4.60
N GLU A 168 -8.98 -23.43 -4.02
CA GLU A 168 -8.37 -22.16 -3.65
C GLU A 168 -7.30 -22.34 -2.57
N GLU A 169 -7.56 -23.20 -1.58
CA GLU A 169 -6.59 -23.53 -0.52
C GLU A 169 -5.39 -24.25 -1.12
N VAL A 170 -5.61 -25.26 -1.95
CA VAL A 170 -4.53 -25.99 -2.64
C VAL A 170 -3.71 -25.04 -3.50
N ARG A 171 -4.33 -24.12 -4.24
CA ARG A 171 -3.61 -23.10 -5.03
C ARG A 171 -2.71 -22.22 -4.18
N ARG A 172 -3.10 -21.91 -2.95
CA ARG A 172 -2.26 -21.16 -2.00
C ARG A 172 -1.13 -22.04 -1.47
N LEU A 173 -1.43 -23.26 -1.08
CA LEU A 173 -0.46 -24.19 -0.49
C LEU A 173 0.66 -24.58 -1.48
N ILE A 174 0.32 -24.86 -2.73
CA ILE A 174 1.31 -25.19 -3.77
C ILE A 174 2.19 -24.01 -4.16
N GLN A 175 1.94 -22.79 -3.67
CA GLN A 175 2.87 -21.67 -3.90
C GLN A 175 4.25 -21.95 -3.32
N GLU A 176 4.36 -22.82 -2.31
CA GLU A 176 5.65 -23.29 -1.78
C GLU A 176 6.53 -23.97 -2.84
N LEU A 177 5.97 -24.45 -3.95
CA LEU A 177 6.75 -24.96 -5.07
C LEU A 177 7.53 -23.88 -5.82
N PHE A 178 6.99 -22.65 -5.81
CA PHE A 178 7.41 -21.53 -6.65
C PHE A 178 8.03 -20.39 -5.83
N GLN A 179 7.97 -20.48 -4.51
CA GLN A 179 8.60 -19.54 -3.59
C GLN A 179 9.86 -20.17 -3.02
N GLY A 180 10.87 -19.35 -2.75
CA GLY A 180 12.08 -19.83 -2.08
C GLY A 180 11.80 -20.12 -0.62
N ASP A 181 12.42 -21.20 -0.14
CA ASP A 181 12.59 -21.41 1.29
C ASP A 181 13.56 -20.36 1.88
N GLU A 182 13.87 -20.47 3.18
CA GLU A 182 14.80 -19.57 3.88
C GLU A 182 16.20 -19.53 3.24
N GLU A 183 16.56 -20.56 2.46
CA GLU A 183 17.83 -20.67 1.72
C GLU A 183 17.71 -20.21 0.25
N GLY A 184 16.53 -19.75 -0.16
CA GLY A 184 16.24 -19.33 -1.53
C GLY A 184 16.08 -20.48 -2.52
N ASN A 185 16.00 -21.73 -2.04
CA ASN A 185 15.86 -22.92 -2.88
C ASN A 185 14.40 -23.14 -3.25
N TRP A 186 14.12 -23.20 -4.55
CA TRP A 186 12.76 -23.43 -5.06
C TRP A 186 12.58 -24.93 -5.32
N LEU A 187 11.54 -25.55 -4.77
CA LEU A 187 11.28 -26.98 -4.96
C LEU A 187 11.17 -27.35 -6.45
N ILE A 188 10.55 -26.50 -7.27
CA ILE A 188 10.40 -26.75 -8.71
C ILE A 188 11.75 -26.74 -9.47
N VAL A 189 12.76 -26.03 -8.96
CA VAL A 189 14.11 -26.00 -9.56
C VAL A 189 14.80 -27.36 -9.41
N LYS A 190 14.47 -28.12 -8.35
CA LYS A 190 15.03 -29.46 -8.14
C LYS A 190 14.71 -30.44 -9.27
N ILE A 191 13.56 -30.29 -9.95
CA ILE A 191 13.19 -31.09 -11.12
C ILE A 191 13.65 -30.46 -12.45
N GLY A 192 14.45 -29.40 -12.39
CA GLY A 192 15.06 -28.75 -13.54
C GLY A 192 14.21 -27.67 -14.20
N ILE A 193 13.14 -27.18 -13.55
CA ILE A 193 12.36 -26.03 -14.02
C ILE A 193 13.03 -24.75 -13.51
N THR A 194 13.57 -23.94 -14.42
CA THR A 194 14.39 -22.77 -14.09
C THR A 194 13.78 -21.45 -14.56
N GLY A 195 12.60 -21.48 -15.18
CA GLY A 195 11.83 -20.30 -15.54
C GLY A 195 10.33 -20.52 -15.35
N ASN A 196 9.57 -19.43 -15.23
CA ASN A 196 8.13 -19.46 -15.06
C ASN A 196 7.47 -18.37 -15.91
N TYR A 197 6.62 -18.78 -16.85
CA TYR A 197 5.87 -17.90 -17.74
C TYR A 197 4.41 -18.40 -17.88
N PRO A 198 3.54 -18.11 -16.90
CA PRO A 198 2.22 -18.73 -16.79
C PRO A 198 1.23 -18.32 -17.89
N LYS A 199 1.53 -17.28 -18.68
CA LYS A 199 0.67 -16.81 -19.79
C LYS A 199 0.70 -17.76 -21.00
N GLY A 200 1.64 -18.71 -21.04
CA GLY A 200 1.72 -19.74 -22.07
C GLY A 200 2.80 -19.50 -23.12
N TYR A 201 2.98 -20.48 -24.01
CA TYR A 201 4.10 -20.50 -24.96
C TYR A 201 4.03 -19.37 -25.99
N ALA A 202 2.85 -19.12 -26.56
CA ALA A 202 2.63 -18.10 -27.58
C ALA A 202 3.04 -16.70 -27.10
N ASP A 203 2.59 -16.36 -25.89
CA ASP A 203 2.90 -15.07 -25.30
C ASP A 203 4.40 -14.96 -24.98
N MET A 204 5.01 -16.03 -24.47
CA MET A 204 6.44 -16.06 -24.12
C MET A 204 7.34 -15.79 -25.33
N ILE A 205 7.04 -16.36 -26.50
CA ILE A 205 7.88 -16.16 -27.70
C ILE A 205 7.66 -14.79 -28.37
N CYS A 206 6.52 -14.15 -28.08
CA CYS A 206 6.18 -12.82 -28.57
C CYS A 206 6.65 -11.71 -27.61
N ASP A 207 6.90 -12.06 -26.36
CA ASP A 207 7.45 -11.19 -25.33
C ASP A 207 8.92 -10.84 -25.64
N LYS A 208 9.21 -9.54 -25.73
CA LYS A 208 10.54 -9.05 -26.13
C LYS A 208 11.62 -9.45 -25.14
N ASP A 209 11.31 -9.46 -23.86
CA ASP A 209 12.28 -9.72 -22.80
C ASP A 209 12.59 -11.22 -22.73
N TRP A 210 11.58 -12.06 -22.97
CA TRP A 210 11.72 -13.52 -22.91
C TRP A 210 12.27 -14.14 -24.19
N ARG A 211 11.96 -13.58 -25.37
CA ARG A 211 12.28 -14.17 -26.68
C ARG A 211 13.76 -14.54 -26.85
N GLU A 212 14.67 -13.77 -26.27
CA GLU A 212 16.12 -14.00 -26.41
C GLU A 212 16.68 -14.93 -25.33
N VAL A 213 16.03 -14.99 -24.16
CA VAL A 213 16.58 -15.68 -22.97
C VAL A 213 15.89 -16.99 -22.65
N TYR A 214 14.63 -17.22 -23.09
CA TYR A 214 13.85 -18.41 -22.71
C TYR A 214 14.55 -19.72 -23.06
N ARG A 215 15.38 -19.71 -24.12
CA ARG A 215 16.17 -20.88 -24.56
C ARG A 215 17.22 -21.32 -23.53
N ASN A 216 17.62 -20.45 -22.62
CA ASN A 216 18.57 -20.77 -21.55
C ASN A 216 17.89 -21.50 -20.38
N TYR A 217 16.57 -21.35 -20.24
CA TYR A 217 15.80 -21.90 -19.13
C TYR A 217 14.96 -23.10 -19.55
N ASN A 218 14.56 -23.92 -18.58
CA ASN A 218 13.39 -24.76 -18.74
C ASN A 218 12.19 -24.01 -18.16
N VAL A 219 11.35 -23.48 -19.03
CA VAL A 219 10.30 -22.55 -18.64
C VAL A 219 9.00 -23.30 -18.45
N MET A 220 8.47 -23.29 -17.23
CA MET A 220 7.12 -23.75 -16.96
C MET A 220 6.11 -22.72 -17.49
N LEU A 221 5.07 -23.20 -18.13
CA LEU A 221 4.07 -22.42 -18.84
C LEU A 221 2.72 -22.50 -18.12
N GLU A 222 1.65 -22.70 -18.88
CA GLU A 222 0.31 -22.94 -18.34
C GLU A 222 0.31 -24.15 -17.39
N ARG A 223 -0.43 -23.98 -16.29
CA ARG A 223 -0.59 -25.00 -15.26
C ARG A 223 -2.04 -25.09 -14.81
N ARG A 224 -2.48 -26.29 -14.51
CA ARG A 224 -3.84 -26.57 -14.02
C ARG A 224 -3.81 -27.58 -12.90
N LEU A 225 -4.80 -27.48 -12.02
CA LEU A 225 -5.05 -28.46 -10.99
C LEU A 225 -6.04 -29.50 -11.49
N LYS A 226 -5.83 -30.75 -11.10
CA LYS A 226 -6.70 -31.87 -11.37
C LYS A 226 -6.87 -32.68 -10.08
N ALA A 227 -8.11 -32.92 -9.68
CA ALA A 227 -8.40 -33.85 -8.59
C ALA A 227 -8.21 -35.28 -9.09
N ASN A 228 -7.35 -36.06 -8.44
CA ASN A 228 -7.20 -37.48 -8.73
C ASN A 228 -7.90 -38.31 -7.65
N TYR A 229 -9.16 -38.67 -7.87
CA TYR A 229 -9.95 -39.48 -6.94
C TYR A 229 -9.47 -40.94 -6.81
N ARG A 230 -8.58 -41.40 -7.70
CA ARG A 230 -7.99 -42.74 -7.59
C ARG A 230 -6.87 -42.77 -6.56
N THR A 231 -6.02 -41.74 -6.54
CA THR A 231 -4.95 -41.64 -5.54
C THR A 231 -5.41 -40.91 -4.27
N GLY A 232 -6.47 -40.11 -4.38
CA GLY A 232 -7.00 -39.28 -3.29
C GLY A 232 -6.30 -37.92 -3.15
N PHE A 233 -5.42 -37.56 -4.08
CA PHE A 233 -4.60 -36.34 -4.01
C PHE A 233 -4.82 -35.40 -5.20
N TRP A 234 -4.50 -34.13 -5.00
CA TRP A 234 -4.46 -33.15 -6.09
C TRP A 234 -3.20 -33.34 -6.95
N GLU A 235 -3.35 -33.17 -8.26
CA GLU A 235 -2.27 -33.15 -9.24
C GLU A 235 -2.14 -31.76 -9.85
N ILE A 236 -0.89 -31.30 -10.02
CA ILE A 236 -0.54 -30.14 -10.84
C ILE A 236 -0.07 -30.68 -12.19
N ILE A 237 -0.72 -30.22 -13.25
CA ILE A 237 -0.32 -30.52 -14.62
C ILE A 237 0.20 -29.23 -15.23
N PHE A 238 1.41 -29.24 -15.77
CA PHE A 238 2.00 -28.07 -16.40
C PHE A 238 2.80 -28.43 -17.64
N LEU A 239 2.83 -27.48 -18.58
CA LEU A 239 3.71 -27.55 -19.75
C LEU A 239 5.05 -26.89 -19.45
N HIS A 240 6.12 -27.41 -20.05
CA HIS A 240 7.45 -26.80 -19.95
C HIS A 240 8.30 -27.08 -21.20
N THR A 241 9.36 -26.29 -21.39
CA THR A 241 10.06 -26.17 -22.68
C THR A 241 11.18 -27.19 -22.92
N LYS A 242 11.65 -27.88 -21.89
CA LYS A 242 12.77 -28.85 -21.96
C LYS A 242 12.45 -30.09 -21.10
N PRO A 243 13.08 -31.25 -21.32
CA PRO A 243 12.90 -32.36 -20.39
C PRO A 243 13.26 -31.97 -18.95
N LEU A 244 12.64 -32.65 -17.98
CA LEU A 244 13.04 -32.52 -16.58
C LEU A 244 14.51 -32.91 -16.41
N ALA A 245 15.17 -32.32 -15.42
CA ALA A 245 16.47 -32.82 -14.96
C ALA A 245 16.30 -34.21 -14.32
N ALA A 246 17.39 -34.80 -13.83
CA ALA A 246 17.31 -36.03 -13.06
C ALA A 246 16.43 -35.80 -11.83
N VAL A 247 15.17 -36.27 -11.88
CA VAL A 247 14.19 -36.07 -10.80
C VAL A 247 14.80 -36.58 -9.49
N PRO A 248 14.85 -35.79 -8.42
CA PRO A 248 15.44 -36.23 -7.15
C PRO A 248 14.70 -37.41 -6.51
N SER A 249 15.37 -38.19 -5.66
CA SER A 249 14.76 -39.34 -4.97
C SER A 249 13.61 -38.94 -4.02
N ASP A 250 13.69 -37.77 -3.41
CA ASP A 250 12.66 -37.15 -2.53
C ASP A 250 11.48 -36.55 -3.32
N MET A 251 11.43 -36.76 -4.64
CA MET A 251 10.33 -36.40 -5.54
C MET A 251 9.93 -37.53 -6.50
N ARG A 252 10.51 -38.73 -6.33
CA ARG A 252 10.12 -39.93 -7.09
C ARG A 252 9.12 -40.74 -6.30
N ALA A 253 8.25 -41.46 -6.99
CA ALA A 253 7.44 -42.48 -6.33
C ALA A 253 8.36 -43.50 -5.64
N GLY A 254 7.97 -43.94 -4.44
CA GLY A 254 8.70 -44.98 -3.72
C GLY A 254 8.87 -46.20 -4.60
N ARG A 255 10.12 -46.64 -4.83
CA ARG A 255 10.37 -47.98 -5.38
C ARG A 255 10.02 -48.97 -4.28
N ASN A 256 8.99 -49.78 -4.50
CA ASN A 256 8.73 -50.97 -3.69
C ASN A 256 9.87 -51.97 -3.84
#